data_AF-A0A3N4NJ05-F1
#
_entry.id   AF-A0A3N4NJ05-F1
#
_cell.length_a   1.000
_cell.length_b   1.000
_cell.length_c   1.000
_cell.angle_alpha   90.00
_cell.angle_beta   90.00
_cell.angle_gamma   90.00
#
_symmetry.space_group_name_H-M   'P 1'
#
loop_
_entity.id
_entity.type
_entity.pdbx_description
1 polymer ?
#
loop_
_entity_poly.entity_id
_entity_poly.type
_entity_poly.pdbx_seq_one_letter_code
_entity_poly.pdbx_strand_id
1 'polypeptide(L)'
;MQTDKRRQLRDAFGAFMTGVTVVTSRDAAGQPIGFTANSFTSVSLEPALLLVSIDKRSANFANFTTCSSFAVNILAERQKETSNIFASKVEDRFALVEWHASENGTPLLEGSSAWFDCSLHQVVDAGDHALLIGKVEGFDSQATAGLGYYRGAYFTPYHNAETLINRLSVEVSALIECNGHAVMVQKAGTACLPSRHVADGSVSETLNALIAELGVNANPGFVYSVYEDRQHNKQHIVFLCALPTDSKPGALRQGEWLDLEKISALSIKDSALKSLMNRFVRENSVGNYSIYYGDESNGSIKQFAS
;
A
#
# COMPACT_ATOMS: atom_id res chain seq x y z
N MET A 1 -20.80 16.29 25.28
CA MET A 1 -19.96 17.19 24.45
C MET A 1 -20.86 18.02 23.55
N GLN A 2 -20.68 19.34 23.49
CA GLN A 2 -21.40 20.23 22.55
C GLN A 2 -21.10 19.78 21.10
N THR A 3 -22.07 19.89 20.19
CA THR A 3 -21.99 19.38 18.81
C THR A 3 -20.75 19.89 18.06
N ASP A 4 -20.41 21.17 18.23
CA ASP A 4 -19.25 21.79 17.57
C ASP A 4 -17.92 21.20 18.04
N LYS A 5 -17.78 20.92 19.34
CA LYS A 5 -16.59 20.25 19.88
C LYS A 5 -16.46 18.80 19.39
N ARG A 6 -17.56 18.09 19.13
CA ARG A 6 -17.51 16.74 18.53
C ARG A 6 -16.95 16.76 17.12
N ARG A 7 -17.38 17.73 16.32
CA ARG A 7 -16.87 17.93 14.96
C ARG A 7 -15.38 18.27 14.99
N GLN A 8 -14.98 19.24 15.82
CA GLN A 8 -13.58 19.63 15.98
C GLN A 8 -12.69 18.44 16.41
N LEU A 9 -13.15 17.62 17.36
CA LEU A 9 -12.40 16.44 17.79
C LEU A 9 -12.25 15.41 16.66
N ARG A 10 -13.32 15.14 15.90
CA ARG A 10 -13.27 14.24 14.74
C ARG A 10 -12.31 14.77 13.67
N ASP A 11 -12.33 16.06 13.41
CA ASP A 11 -11.44 16.70 12.43
C ASP A 11 -9.97 16.62 12.90
N ALA A 12 -9.72 16.72 14.22
CA ALA A 12 -8.40 16.52 14.82
C ALA A 12 -7.91 15.07 14.71
N PHE A 13 -8.76 14.07 14.99
CA PHE A 13 -8.41 12.66 14.77
C PHE A 13 -8.12 12.35 13.31
N GLY A 14 -8.86 12.97 12.38
CA GLY A 14 -8.64 12.83 10.94
C GLY A 14 -7.33 13.43 10.41
N ALA A 15 -6.54 14.10 11.26
CA ALA A 15 -5.19 14.54 10.91
C ALA A 15 -4.17 13.38 10.88
N PHE A 16 -4.46 12.26 11.54
CA PHE A 16 -3.66 11.05 11.41
C PHE A 16 -4.10 10.31 10.13
N MET A 17 -3.19 10.16 9.18
CA MET A 17 -3.46 9.40 7.95
C MET A 17 -3.50 7.91 8.26
N THR A 18 -4.48 7.21 7.68
CA THR A 18 -4.65 5.77 7.89
C THR A 18 -4.79 5.06 6.55
N GLY A 19 -4.55 3.74 6.54
CA GLY A 19 -5.15 2.88 5.52
C GLY A 19 -6.67 2.75 5.70
N VAL A 20 -7.33 2.08 4.77
CA VAL A 20 -8.73 1.70 4.87
C VAL A 20 -8.84 0.18 4.92
N THR A 21 -9.64 -0.33 5.85
CA THR A 21 -9.89 -1.76 6.00
C THR A 21 -11.36 -2.09 5.93
N VAL A 22 -11.69 -3.33 5.55
CA VAL A 22 -12.99 -3.94 5.81
C VAL A 22 -12.81 -5.08 6.78
N VAL A 23 -13.48 -4.98 7.92
CA VAL A 23 -13.53 -6.03 8.93
C VAL A 23 -14.70 -6.95 8.59
N THR A 24 -14.45 -8.24 8.48
CA THR A 24 -15.44 -9.24 8.08
C THR A 24 -15.53 -10.36 9.11
N SER A 25 -16.70 -10.97 9.22
CA SER A 25 -16.94 -12.16 10.03
C SER A 25 -18.21 -12.85 9.49
N ARG A 26 -18.75 -13.79 10.26
CA ARG A 26 -20.07 -14.38 10.02
C ARG A 26 -20.97 -14.13 11.22
N ASP A 27 -22.25 -13.94 10.96
CA ASP A 27 -23.24 -13.91 12.01
C ASP A 27 -23.57 -15.33 12.54
N ALA A 28 -24.48 -15.41 13.51
CA ALA A 28 -24.90 -16.68 14.10
C ALA A 28 -25.60 -17.63 13.09
N ALA A 29 -26.13 -17.12 11.98
CA ALA A 29 -26.72 -17.90 10.90
C ALA A 29 -25.68 -18.32 9.84
N GLY A 30 -24.41 -17.95 10.02
CA GLY A 30 -23.33 -18.20 9.09
C GLY A 30 -23.28 -17.23 7.90
N GLN A 31 -24.11 -16.18 7.89
CA GLN A 31 -24.12 -15.19 6.82
C GLN A 31 -22.94 -14.23 6.95
N PRO A 32 -22.29 -13.85 5.83
CA PRO A 32 -21.15 -12.96 5.86
C PRO A 32 -21.60 -11.56 6.29
N ILE A 33 -20.89 -10.99 7.26
CA ILE A 33 -21.08 -9.63 7.76
C ILE A 33 -19.77 -8.88 7.69
N GLY A 34 -19.84 -7.57 7.51
CA GLY A 34 -18.64 -6.75 7.52
C GLY A 34 -18.92 -5.27 7.60
N PHE A 35 -17.88 -4.49 7.92
CA PHE A 35 -17.94 -3.04 7.99
C PHE A 35 -16.59 -2.41 7.63
N THR A 36 -16.63 -1.22 7.05
CA THR A 36 -15.42 -0.43 6.81
C THR A 36 -14.92 0.18 8.11
N ALA A 37 -13.61 0.06 8.34
CA ALA A 37 -12.92 0.66 9.48
C ALA A 37 -11.58 1.24 9.05
N ASN A 38 -11.19 2.34 9.70
CA ASN A 38 -9.86 2.92 9.55
C ASN A 38 -9.15 3.10 10.89
N SER A 39 -9.66 2.44 11.95
CA SER A 39 -9.11 2.42 13.31
C SER A 39 -8.17 1.22 13.55
N PHE A 40 -7.72 0.58 12.48
CA PHE A 40 -6.81 -0.56 12.53
C PHE A 40 -5.45 -0.18 13.12
N THR A 41 -4.85 -1.08 13.89
CA THR A 41 -3.48 -0.93 14.40
C THR A 41 -2.85 -2.31 14.63
N SER A 42 -1.58 -2.48 14.24
CA SER A 42 -0.76 -3.62 14.66
C SER A 42 -0.34 -3.44 16.12
N VAL A 43 -0.43 -4.50 16.92
CA VAL A 43 -0.26 -4.42 18.38
C VAL A 43 0.99 -5.15 18.85
N SER A 44 1.22 -6.36 18.35
CA SER A 44 2.33 -7.21 18.79
C SER A 44 2.75 -8.17 17.68
N LEU A 45 4.04 -8.52 17.65
CA LEU A 45 4.57 -9.57 16.77
C LEU A 45 4.61 -10.95 17.44
N GLU A 46 4.83 -11.02 18.76
CA GLU A 46 4.83 -12.28 19.53
C GLU A 46 4.15 -12.08 20.89
N PRO A 47 2.92 -12.61 21.10
CA PRO A 47 2.07 -13.23 20.08
C PRO A 47 1.64 -12.21 19.01
N ALA A 48 1.34 -12.67 17.80
CA ALA A 48 0.91 -11.81 16.69
C ALA A 48 -0.50 -11.25 16.96
N LEU A 49 -0.59 -9.96 17.30
CA LEU A 49 -1.84 -9.28 17.66
C LEU A 49 -2.07 -8.03 16.82
N LEU A 50 -3.35 -7.79 16.51
CA LEU A 50 -3.85 -6.56 15.91
C LEU A 50 -5.11 -6.08 16.64
N LEU A 51 -5.53 -4.84 16.40
CA LEU A 51 -6.81 -4.33 16.88
C LEU A 51 -7.57 -3.54 15.83
N VAL A 52 -8.89 -3.49 15.99
CA VAL A 52 -9.80 -2.59 15.27
C VAL A 52 -10.94 -2.16 16.20
N SER A 53 -11.46 -0.96 16.01
CA SER A 53 -12.58 -0.44 16.83
C SER A 53 -13.92 -0.59 16.11
N ILE A 54 -14.96 -1.01 16.83
CA ILE A 54 -16.35 -1.07 16.35
C ILE A 54 -17.26 -0.15 17.16
N ASP A 55 -18.11 0.62 16.49
CA ASP A 55 -19.11 1.50 17.11
C ASP A 55 -20.18 0.65 17.82
N LYS A 56 -20.51 0.97 19.07
CA LYS A 56 -21.55 0.28 19.85
C LYS A 56 -22.95 0.38 19.23
N ARG A 57 -23.16 1.33 18.31
CA ARG A 57 -24.41 1.52 17.56
C ARG A 57 -24.43 0.75 16.23
N SER A 58 -23.35 0.06 15.88
CA SER A 58 -23.30 -0.79 14.70
C SER A 58 -24.35 -1.90 14.80
N ALA A 59 -25.07 -2.17 13.71
CA ALA A 59 -25.98 -3.32 13.63
C ALA A 59 -25.24 -4.65 13.83
N ASN A 60 -23.93 -4.68 13.54
CA ASN A 60 -23.09 -5.87 13.68
C ASN A 60 -22.37 -5.94 15.04
N PHE A 61 -22.62 -5.02 15.97
CA PHE A 61 -21.86 -4.94 17.23
C PHE A 61 -21.90 -6.24 18.03
N ALA A 62 -23.10 -6.82 18.23
CA ALA A 62 -23.25 -8.08 18.96
C ALA A 62 -22.50 -9.22 18.26
N ASN A 63 -22.66 -9.35 16.93
CA ASN A 63 -22.00 -10.42 16.17
C ASN A 63 -20.48 -10.36 16.28
N PHE A 64 -19.87 -9.17 16.17
CA PHE A 64 -18.41 -9.03 16.24
C PHE A 64 -17.84 -9.13 17.66
N THR A 65 -18.61 -8.79 18.69
CA THR A 65 -18.13 -8.87 20.08
C THR A 65 -18.26 -10.27 20.68
N THR A 66 -18.98 -11.16 20.01
CA THR A 66 -19.14 -12.57 20.41
C THR A 66 -18.68 -13.56 19.35
N CYS A 67 -18.07 -13.12 18.25
CA CYS A 67 -17.58 -14.03 17.22
C CYS A 67 -16.36 -14.81 17.72
N SER A 68 -16.15 -16.00 17.16
CA SER A 68 -14.90 -16.77 17.36
C SER A 68 -13.75 -16.20 16.53
N SER A 69 -14.06 -15.69 15.34
CA SER A 69 -13.08 -15.25 14.35
C SER A 69 -13.58 -14.05 13.55
N PHE A 70 -12.63 -13.25 13.07
CA PHE A 70 -12.87 -12.16 12.14
C PHE A 70 -11.64 -11.97 11.24
N ALA A 71 -11.84 -11.41 10.06
CA ALA A 71 -10.75 -11.01 9.20
C ALA A 71 -10.67 -9.48 9.05
N VAL A 72 -9.46 -8.97 8.84
CA VAL A 72 -9.19 -7.58 8.48
C VAL A 72 -8.62 -7.55 7.07
N ASN A 73 -9.37 -6.97 6.13
CA ASN A 73 -8.97 -6.82 4.74
C ASN A 73 -8.45 -5.40 4.52
N ILE A 74 -7.15 -5.21 4.33
CA ILE A 74 -6.55 -3.92 3.96
C ILE A 74 -6.83 -3.67 2.49
N LEU A 75 -7.65 -2.65 2.20
CA LEU A 75 -8.09 -2.37 0.83
C LEU A 75 -6.97 -1.81 -0.02
N ALA A 76 -6.89 -2.25 -1.28
CA ALA A 76 -6.04 -1.65 -2.31
C ALA A 76 -6.63 -0.34 -2.84
N GLU A 77 -5.81 0.51 -3.46
CA GLU A 77 -6.24 1.83 -4.00
C GLU A 77 -7.48 1.77 -4.89
N ARG A 78 -7.62 0.71 -5.69
CA ARG A 78 -8.76 0.49 -6.59
C ARG A 78 -10.07 0.16 -5.88
N GLN A 79 -10.02 -0.20 -4.60
CA GLN A 79 -11.17 -0.66 -3.81
C GLN A 79 -11.88 0.48 -3.04
N LYS A 80 -11.82 1.71 -3.55
CA LYS A 80 -12.62 2.83 -3.02
C LYS A 80 -14.12 2.50 -2.94
N GLU A 81 -14.65 1.83 -3.97
CA GLU A 81 -16.07 1.49 -4.00
C GLU A 81 -16.42 0.39 -2.97
N THR A 82 -15.56 -0.59 -2.79
CA THR A 82 -15.65 -1.58 -1.70
C THR A 82 -15.75 -0.90 -0.33
N SER A 83 -14.88 0.08 -0.06
CA SER A 83 -14.94 0.88 1.17
C SER A 83 -16.30 1.57 1.35
N ASN A 84 -16.85 2.16 0.28
CA ASN A 84 -18.15 2.82 0.32
C ASN A 84 -19.30 1.83 0.61
N ILE A 85 -19.30 0.67 -0.06
CA ILE A 85 -20.30 -0.39 0.13
C ILE A 85 -20.34 -0.81 1.60
N PHE A 86 -19.19 -1.12 2.19
CA PHE A 86 -19.09 -1.61 3.57
C PHE A 86 -19.26 -0.51 4.64
N ALA A 87 -19.22 0.77 4.27
CA ALA A 87 -19.59 1.89 5.14
C ALA A 87 -21.08 2.26 5.05
N SER A 88 -21.77 1.83 3.98
CA SER A 88 -23.17 2.19 3.69
C SER A 88 -24.17 1.22 4.33
N LYS A 89 -25.46 1.57 4.31
CA LYS A 89 -26.57 0.71 4.80
C LYS A 89 -27.15 -0.23 3.73
N VAL A 90 -26.38 -0.60 2.72
CA VAL A 90 -26.79 -1.60 1.72
C VAL A 90 -27.10 -2.94 2.38
N GLU A 91 -28.19 -3.58 1.96
CA GLU A 91 -28.74 -4.80 2.55
C GLU A 91 -27.83 -6.02 2.30
N ASP A 92 -27.43 -6.26 1.05
CA ASP A 92 -26.49 -7.32 0.69
C ASP A 92 -25.17 -6.74 0.14
N ARG A 93 -24.24 -6.45 1.05
CA ARG A 93 -22.91 -5.91 0.71
C ARG A 93 -22.03 -6.94 0.00
N PHE A 94 -22.16 -8.21 0.36
CA PHE A 94 -21.29 -9.28 -0.13
C PHE A 94 -21.66 -9.76 -1.53
N ALA A 95 -22.88 -9.48 -2.01
CA ALA A 95 -23.25 -9.67 -3.41
C ALA A 95 -22.58 -8.66 -4.37
N LEU A 96 -22.03 -7.55 -3.85
CA LEU A 96 -21.45 -6.47 -4.65
C LEU A 96 -19.92 -6.55 -4.77
N VAL A 97 -19.30 -7.55 -4.14
CA VAL A 97 -17.84 -7.71 -4.10
C VAL A 97 -17.45 -9.17 -4.26
N GLU A 98 -16.28 -9.41 -4.83
CA GLU A 98 -15.69 -10.75 -4.88
C GLU A 98 -14.97 -11.07 -3.57
N TRP A 99 -15.20 -12.27 -3.06
CA TRP A 99 -14.61 -12.75 -1.81
C TRP A 99 -14.59 -14.28 -1.77
N HIS A 100 -13.72 -14.83 -0.93
CA HIS A 100 -13.68 -16.26 -0.61
C HIS A 100 -13.59 -16.47 0.91
N ALA A 101 -13.88 -17.68 1.38
CA ALA A 101 -13.76 -18.02 2.79
C ALA A 101 -12.31 -18.41 3.12
N SER A 102 -11.76 -17.92 4.23
CA SER A 102 -10.51 -18.42 4.80
C SER A 102 -10.65 -19.86 5.30
N GLU A 103 -9.55 -20.46 5.77
CA GLU A 103 -9.58 -21.75 6.47
C GLU A 103 -10.46 -21.72 7.73
N ASN A 104 -10.56 -20.57 8.43
CA ASN A 104 -11.48 -20.36 9.56
C ASN A 104 -12.88 -19.93 9.12
N GLY A 105 -13.15 -19.89 7.82
CA GLY A 105 -14.42 -19.52 7.22
C GLY A 105 -14.70 -18.02 7.19
N THR A 106 -13.78 -17.15 7.63
CA THR A 106 -13.99 -15.69 7.62
C THR A 106 -13.93 -15.17 6.18
N PRO A 107 -14.76 -14.18 5.79
CA PRO A 107 -14.73 -13.65 4.42
C PRO A 107 -13.45 -12.85 4.12
N LEU A 108 -12.66 -13.27 3.14
CA LEU A 108 -11.50 -12.56 2.62
C LEU A 108 -11.85 -11.90 1.27
N LEU A 109 -11.67 -10.60 1.16
CA LEU A 109 -12.05 -9.82 -0.01
C LEU A 109 -10.97 -9.90 -1.08
N GLU A 110 -11.38 -10.24 -2.31
CA GLU A 110 -10.46 -10.35 -3.44
C GLU A 110 -9.84 -9.02 -3.82
N GLY A 111 -8.55 -9.06 -4.17
CA GLY A 111 -7.80 -7.88 -4.59
C GLY A 111 -7.44 -6.90 -3.47
N SER A 112 -7.62 -7.28 -2.20
CA SER A 112 -7.10 -6.55 -1.04
C SER A 112 -5.58 -6.50 -1.07
N SER A 113 -5.00 -5.37 -0.62
CA SER A 113 -3.55 -5.20 -0.48
C SER A 113 -2.97 -6.16 0.58
N ALA A 114 -3.71 -6.44 1.64
CA ALA A 114 -3.39 -7.52 2.56
C ALA A 114 -4.65 -8.01 3.26
N TRP A 115 -4.58 -9.19 3.87
CA TRP A 115 -5.58 -9.66 4.80
C TRP A 115 -4.96 -10.37 5.99
N PHE A 116 -5.69 -10.35 7.11
CA PHE A 116 -5.37 -11.06 8.34
C PHE A 116 -6.60 -11.82 8.80
N ASP A 117 -6.51 -13.14 8.93
CA ASP A 117 -7.53 -13.98 9.54
C ASP A 117 -7.19 -14.18 11.01
N CYS A 118 -8.14 -13.86 11.89
CA CYS A 118 -7.89 -13.73 13.32
C CYS A 118 -8.88 -14.54 14.13
N SER A 119 -8.40 -15.12 15.23
CA SER A 119 -9.24 -15.50 16.35
C SER A 119 -9.50 -14.27 17.24
N LEU A 120 -10.72 -14.13 17.77
CA LEU A 120 -11.03 -13.05 18.71
C LEU A 120 -10.29 -13.29 20.03
N HIS A 121 -9.30 -12.45 20.32
CA HIS A 121 -8.46 -12.59 21.51
C HIS A 121 -9.08 -11.89 22.73
N GLN A 122 -9.56 -10.65 22.54
CA GLN A 122 -10.16 -9.86 23.61
C GLN A 122 -11.07 -8.76 23.05
N VAL A 123 -12.13 -8.45 23.79
CA VAL A 123 -12.95 -7.25 23.58
C VAL A 123 -12.74 -6.29 24.75
N VAL A 124 -12.38 -5.04 24.45
CA VAL A 124 -12.17 -4.00 25.47
C VAL A 124 -13.21 -2.89 25.29
N ASP A 125 -13.92 -2.56 26.35
CA ASP A 125 -14.84 -1.41 26.36
C ASP A 125 -14.06 -0.09 26.28
N ALA A 126 -14.39 0.76 25.30
CA ALA A 126 -13.66 2.00 25.05
C ALA A 126 -14.61 3.15 24.64
N GLY A 127 -15.44 3.60 25.59
CA GLY A 127 -16.32 4.75 25.38
C GLY A 127 -17.52 4.41 24.49
N ASP A 128 -17.67 5.08 23.33
CA ASP A 128 -18.72 4.78 22.35
C ASP A 128 -18.35 3.65 21.37
N HIS A 129 -17.14 3.10 21.51
CA HIS A 129 -16.65 1.96 20.74
C HIS A 129 -16.25 0.81 21.67
N ALA A 130 -16.05 -0.37 21.07
CA ALA A 130 -15.28 -1.45 21.66
C ALA A 130 -14.05 -1.74 20.78
N LEU A 131 -12.93 -2.11 21.41
CA LEU A 131 -11.74 -2.58 20.72
C LEU A 131 -11.84 -4.09 20.56
N LEU A 132 -11.78 -4.57 19.32
CA LEU A 132 -11.63 -5.97 18.99
C LEU A 132 -10.15 -6.24 18.82
N ILE A 133 -9.57 -7.01 19.75
CA ILE A 133 -8.18 -7.47 19.65
C ILE A 133 -8.21 -8.87 19.04
N GLY A 134 -7.54 -9.04 17.91
CA GLY A 134 -7.44 -10.29 17.18
C GLY A 134 -6.04 -10.89 17.32
N LYS A 135 -5.97 -12.21 17.53
CA LYS A 135 -4.74 -12.98 17.35
C LYS A 135 -4.68 -13.48 15.91
N VAL A 136 -3.61 -13.13 15.20
CA VAL A 136 -3.43 -13.49 13.79
C VAL A 136 -3.15 -14.99 13.70
N GLU A 137 -4.00 -15.72 12.97
CA GLU A 137 -3.84 -17.15 12.70
C GLU A 137 -3.39 -17.40 11.25
N GLY A 138 -3.72 -16.48 10.33
CA GLY A 138 -3.26 -16.50 8.95
C GLY A 138 -3.21 -15.09 8.36
N PHE A 139 -2.34 -14.87 7.38
CA PHE A 139 -2.23 -13.59 6.68
C PHE A 139 -1.64 -13.78 5.28
N ASP A 140 -1.91 -12.83 4.40
CA ASP A 140 -1.22 -12.68 3.13
C ASP A 140 -1.20 -11.20 2.73
N SER A 141 -0.27 -10.82 1.86
CA SER A 141 -0.18 -9.48 1.30
C SER A 141 0.03 -9.53 -0.20
N GLN A 142 -0.85 -8.88 -0.94
CA GLN A 142 -0.64 -8.53 -2.32
C GLN A 142 0.18 -7.24 -2.36
N ALA A 143 1.24 -7.18 -3.18
CA ALA A 143 2.15 -6.03 -3.21
C ALA A 143 1.55 -4.72 -3.77
N THR A 144 0.24 -4.65 -3.89
CA THR A 144 -0.52 -3.50 -4.38
C THR A 144 -0.58 -2.41 -3.33
N ALA A 145 -0.52 -1.14 -3.74
CA ALA A 145 -0.65 -0.02 -2.83
C ALA A 145 -2.03 -0.01 -2.13
N GLY A 146 -2.01 0.31 -0.84
CA GLY A 146 -3.22 0.42 -0.03
C GLY A 146 -3.99 1.71 -0.27
N LEU A 147 -5.30 1.66 -0.11
CA LEU A 147 -6.18 2.84 -0.11
C LEU A 147 -5.95 3.65 1.18
N GLY A 148 -5.56 4.91 1.04
CA GLY A 148 -5.39 5.84 2.14
C GLY A 148 -6.66 6.62 2.48
N TYR A 149 -6.73 7.09 3.72
CA TYR A 149 -7.77 8.00 4.20
C TYR A 149 -7.15 9.10 5.06
N TYR A 150 -7.48 10.35 4.74
CA TYR A 150 -6.94 11.53 5.42
C TYR A 150 -7.98 12.66 5.39
N ARG A 151 -8.25 13.26 6.56
CA ARG A 151 -9.19 14.39 6.72
C ARG A 151 -10.54 14.20 6.02
N GLY A 152 -11.09 12.99 6.09
CA GLY A 152 -12.40 12.68 5.52
C GLY A 152 -12.40 12.36 4.02
N ALA A 153 -11.23 12.32 3.38
CA ALA A 153 -11.07 12.03 1.96
C ALA A 153 -10.18 10.79 1.74
N TYR A 154 -10.47 10.07 0.67
CA TYR A 154 -9.58 9.01 0.20
C TYR A 154 -8.32 9.61 -0.45
N PHE A 155 -7.18 8.97 -0.24
CA PHE A 155 -5.91 9.29 -0.87
C PHE A 155 -5.34 8.02 -1.52
N THR A 156 -4.89 8.16 -2.76
CA THR A 156 -4.18 7.10 -3.48
C THR A 156 -2.82 7.64 -3.90
N PRO A 157 -1.71 7.05 -3.41
CA PRO A 157 -0.36 7.35 -3.91
C PRO A 157 -0.25 7.40 -5.45
N TYR A 158 -0.94 6.52 -6.16
CA TYR A 158 -0.84 6.35 -7.60
C TYR A 158 -1.48 7.48 -8.41
N HIS A 159 -2.67 7.93 -8.02
CA HIS A 159 -3.40 8.93 -8.81
C HIS A 159 -2.78 10.34 -8.70
N ASN A 160 -2.06 10.63 -7.62
CA ASN A 160 -1.30 11.89 -7.50
C ASN A 160 -0.06 11.90 -8.38
N ALA A 161 0.54 10.74 -8.68
CA ALA A 161 1.64 10.62 -9.62
C ALA A 161 1.25 11.05 -11.04
N GLU A 162 0.04 10.67 -11.47
CA GLU A 162 -0.48 11.00 -12.79
C GLU A 162 -0.72 12.51 -12.96
N THR A 163 -1.06 13.23 -11.89
CA THR A 163 -1.25 14.68 -11.94
C THR A 163 0.06 15.49 -12.01
N LEU A 164 1.21 14.86 -11.72
CA LEU A 164 2.55 15.46 -11.84
C LEU A 164 3.08 15.46 -13.28
N ILE A 165 2.36 14.81 -14.21
CA ILE A 165 2.73 14.72 -15.62
C ILE A 165 2.30 16.01 -16.31
N ASN A 166 3.25 16.85 -16.69
CA ASN A 166 2.98 18.03 -17.51
C ASN A 166 4.02 18.16 -18.64
N ARG A 167 3.53 18.16 -19.89
CA ARG A 167 4.14 18.60 -21.18
C ARG A 167 5.59 18.18 -21.56
N LEU A 168 6.24 17.25 -20.86
CA LEU A 168 7.55 16.69 -21.25
C LEU A 168 7.48 15.20 -21.63
N SER A 169 8.50 14.71 -22.33
CA SER A 169 8.72 13.28 -22.58
C SER A 169 8.98 12.58 -21.23
N VAL A 170 8.08 11.67 -20.82
CA VAL A 170 8.18 10.98 -19.53
C VAL A 170 8.86 9.62 -19.68
N GLU A 171 9.80 9.31 -18.80
CA GLU A 171 10.42 7.99 -18.66
C GLU A 171 10.07 7.44 -17.26
N VAL A 172 9.29 6.35 -17.23
CA VAL A 172 8.91 5.68 -15.99
C VAL A 172 9.92 4.58 -15.68
N SER A 173 10.33 4.44 -14.42
CA SER A 173 11.24 3.39 -13.96
C SER A 173 10.65 2.59 -12.80
N ALA A 174 10.90 1.28 -12.80
CA ALA A 174 10.51 0.37 -11.73
C ALA A 174 11.70 0.09 -10.81
N LEU A 175 11.63 0.57 -9.57
CA LEU A 175 12.55 0.19 -8.50
C LEU A 175 11.93 -0.99 -7.74
N ILE A 176 12.38 -2.20 -8.03
CA ILE A 176 11.89 -3.43 -7.41
C ILE A 176 12.98 -3.96 -6.49
N GLU A 177 12.67 -4.09 -5.20
CA GLU A 177 13.59 -4.60 -4.17
C GLU A 177 13.05 -5.90 -3.56
N CYS A 178 13.96 -6.83 -3.27
CA CYS A 178 13.68 -8.07 -2.58
C CYS A 178 14.91 -8.52 -1.78
N ASN A 179 14.78 -8.60 -0.45
CA ASN A 179 15.80 -9.16 0.45
C ASN A 179 17.20 -8.56 0.24
N GLY A 180 17.31 -7.24 0.17
CA GLY A 180 18.58 -6.53 -0.03
C GLY A 180 19.09 -6.54 -1.47
N HIS A 181 18.28 -6.95 -2.44
CA HIS A 181 18.63 -6.95 -3.86
C HIS A 181 17.65 -6.09 -4.65
N ALA A 182 18.13 -5.31 -5.61
CA ALA A 182 17.30 -4.57 -6.54
C ALA A 182 17.44 -5.09 -7.97
N VAL A 183 16.34 -5.05 -8.73
CA VAL A 183 16.37 -5.39 -10.16
C VAL A 183 17.09 -4.28 -10.93
N MET A 184 18.15 -4.66 -11.66
CA MET A 184 18.90 -3.76 -12.53
C MET A 184 18.98 -4.33 -13.95
N VAL A 185 19.01 -3.44 -14.96
CA VAL A 185 19.21 -3.81 -16.36
C VAL A 185 20.44 -3.11 -16.93
N GLN A 186 21.03 -3.68 -17.97
CA GLN A 186 22.14 -3.07 -18.70
C GLN A 186 21.63 -2.29 -19.90
N LYS A 187 21.92 -0.98 -19.95
CA LYS A 187 21.61 -0.11 -21.10
C LYS A 187 22.88 0.60 -21.53
N ALA A 188 23.26 0.41 -22.79
CA ALA A 188 24.50 0.96 -23.37
C ALA A 188 25.78 0.69 -22.53
N GLY A 189 25.86 -0.50 -21.93
CA GLY A 189 27.00 -0.93 -21.10
C GLY A 189 27.05 -0.34 -19.70
N THR A 190 25.94 0.23 -19.21
CA THR A 190 25.81 0.75 -17.85
C THR A 190 24.58 0.20 -17.16
N ALA A 191 24.71 -0.08 -15.86
CA ALA A 191 23.60 -0.52 -15.03
C ALA A 191 22.62 0.64 -14.80
N CYS A 192 21.34 0.40 -15.05
CA CYS A 192 20.26 1.33 -14.74
C CYS A 192 19.03 0.58 -14.19
N LEU A 193 18.06 1.33 -13.66
CA LEU A 193 16.76 0.75 -13.34
C LEU A 193 16.06 0.32 -14.63
N PRO A 194 15.21 -0.73 -14.58
CA PRO A 194 14.24 -0.98 -15.63
C PRO A 194 13.43 0.29 -15.90
N SER A 195 13.44 0.78 -17.14
CA SER A 195 12.74 2.01 -17.53
C SER A 195 12.07 1.89 -18.88
N ARG A 196 11.00 2.68 -19.08
CA ARG A 196 10.26 2.76 -20.34
C ARG A 196 9.74 4.18 -20.59
N HIS A 197 9.78 4.60 -21.85
CA HIS A 197 9.19 5.87 -22.27
C HIS A 197 7.65 5.75 -22.34
N VAL A 198 6.95 6.74 -21.80
CA VAL A 198 5.49 6.85 -21.86
C VAL A 198 5.12 7.51 -23.19
N ALA A 199 4.54 6.74 -24.12
CA ALA A 199 4.16 7.21 -25.45
C ALA A 199 2.68 7.65 -25.50
N ASP A 200 1.76 6.73 -25.77
CA ASP A 200 0.32 7.01 -26.00
C ASP A 200 -0.60 6.54 -24.85
N GLY A 201 -0.02 6.07 -23.75
CA GLY A 201 -0.76 5.50 -22.61
C GLY A 201 -0.50 6.25 -21.31
N SER A 202 -1.14 5.78 -20.24
CA SER A 202 -0.86 6.25 -18.89
C SER A 202 0.50 5.75 -18.40
N VAL A 203 1.11 6.47 -17.45
CA VAL A 203 2.29 6.00 -16.69
C VAL A 203 2.02 4.62 -16.10
N SER A 204 0.80 4.45 -15.64
CA SER A 204 0.19 3.27 -15.07
C SER A 204 0.27 2.03 -15.95
N GLU A 205 -0.29 2.11 -17.15
CA GLU A 205 -0.22 1.04 -18.15
C GLU A 205 1.23 0.75 -18.57
N THR A 206 2.03 1.79 -18.72
CA THR A 206 3.44 1.68 -19.12
C THR A 206 4.26 0.93 -18.06
N LEU A 207 4.05 1.23 -16.78
CA LEU A 207 4.73 0.57 -15.66
C LEU A 207 4.29 -0.89 -15.50
N ASN A 208 2.99 -1.17 -15.63
CA ASN A 208 2.47 -2.55 -15.59
C ASN A 208 3.07 -3.40 -16.72
N ALA A 209 3.15 -2.86 -17.94
CA ALA A 209 3.79 -3.54 -19.07
C ALA A 209 5.30 -3.77 -18.82
N LEU A 210 6.00 -2.78 -18.27
CA LEU A 210 7.42 -2.91 -17.90
C LEU A 210 7.65 -4.03 -16.87
N ILE A 211 6.83 -4.10 -15.81
CA ILE A 211 6.94 -5.14 -14.79
C ILE A 211 6.67 -6.53 -15.38
N ALA A 212 5.63 -6.66 -16.22
CA ALA A 212 5.29 -7.92 -16.88
C ALA A 212 6.42 -8.44 -17.80
N GLU A 213 7.16 -7.55 -18.43
CA GLU A 213 8.32 -7.89 -19.27
C GLU A 213 9.52 -8.40 -18.46
N LEU A 214 9.74 -7.84 -17.27
CA LEU A 214 10.77 -8.35 -16.35
C LEU A 214 10.48 -9.78 -15.87
N GLY A 215 9.20 -10.17 -15.89
CA GLY A 215 8.75 -11.51 -15.46
C GLY A 215 8.70 -11.66 -13.95
N VAL A 216 8.54 -10.55 -13.21
CA VAL A 216 8.42 -10.55 -11.74
C VAL A 216 6.97 -10.34 -11.32
N ASN A 217 6.58 -10.91 -10.18
CA ASN A 217 5.26 -10.67 -9.58
C ASN A 217 5.27 -9.41 -8.70
N ALA A 218 5.80 -8.30 -9.22
CA ALA A 218 5.80 -7.02 -8.52
C ALA A 218 4.54 -6.23 -8.87
N ASN A 219 4.16 -5.29 -8.00
CA ASN A 219 3.08 -4.35 -8.29
C ASN A 219 3.58 -2.91 -8.13
N PRO A 220 3.03 -1.95 -8.90
CA PRO A 220 3.29 -0.54 -8.66
C PRO A 220 2.94 -0.14 -7.23
N GLY A 221 3.91 0.44 -6.52
CA GLY A 221 3.68 1.11 -5.24
C GLY A 221 3.56 2.62 -5.44
N PHE A 222 4.28 3.38 -4.62
CA PHE A 222 4.27 4.84 -4.68
C PHE A 222 5.44 5.41 -5.50
N VAL A 223 5.32 6.67 -5.90
CA VAL A 223 6.41 7.41 -6.54
C VAL A 223 7.52 7.66 -5.52
N TYR A 224 8.66 7.04 -5.72
CA TYR A 224 9.85 7.20 -4.91
C TYR A 224 10.61 8.48 -5.26
N SER A 225 10.70 8.79 -6.55
CA SER A 225 11.43 9.98 -7.02
C SER A 225 10.84 10.52 -8.30
N VAL A 226 10.77 11.84 -8.41
CA VAL A 226 10.56 12.56 -9.68
C VAL A 226 11.75 13.47 -9.91
N TYR A 227 12.35 13.40 -11.10
CA TYR A 227 13.40 14.34 -11.48
C TYR A 227 13.36 14.71 -12.96
N GLU A 228 13.88 15.90 -13.28
CA GLU A 228 14.05 16.35 -14.66
C GLU A 228 15.50 16.13 -15.12
N ASP A 229 15.64 15.48 -16.27
CA ASP A 229 16.86 15.46 -17.07
C ASP A 229 16.77 16.63 -18.06
N ARG A 230 17.44 17.73 -17.72
CA ARG A 230 17.38 18.96 -18.53
C ARG A 230 18.16 18.83 -19.83
N GLN A 231 19.17 17.95 -19.88
CA GLN A 231 19.98 17.74 -21.07
C GLN A 231 19.17 17.07 -22.18
N HIS A 232 18.30 16.12 -21.81
CA HIS A 232 17.48 15.37 -22.76
C HIS A 232 16.01 15.82 -22.79
N ASN A 233 15.64 16.86 -22.02
CA ASN A 233 14.28 17.38 -21.89
C ASN A 233 13.27 16.28 -21.51
N LYS A 234 13.67 15.45 -20.55
CA LYS A 234 12.90 14.29 -20.07
C LYS A 234 12.56 14.43 -18.60
N GLN A 235 11.37 13.95 -18.25
CA GLN A 235 10.99 13.79 -16.84
C GLN A 235 11.06 12.32 -16.47
N HIS A 236 11.80 12.00 -15.42
CA HIS A 236 11.92 10.66 -14.88
C HIS A 236 11.00 10.50 -13.66
N ILE A 237 10.17 9.46 -13.68
CA ILE A 237 9.32 9.08 -12.55
C ILE A 237 9.70 7.67 -12.13
N VAL A 238 10.24 7.53 -10.92
CA VAL A 238 10.67 6.25 -10.36
C VAL A 238 9.65 5.78 -9.35
N PHE A 239 9.03 4.63 -9.60
CA PHE A 239 8.11 3.98 -8.68
C PHE A 239 8.85 2.95 -7.85
N LEU A 240 8.63 2.96 -6.53
CA LEU A 240 8.97 1.83 -5.70
C LEU A 240 7.89 0.77 -5.92
N CYS A 241 8.29 -0.38 -6.46
CA CYS A 241 7.42 -1.51 -6.73
C CYS A 241 7.64 -2.56 -5.64
N ALA A 242 6.55 -3.00 -5.02
CA ALA A 242 6.62 -4.00 -3.97
C ALA A 242 6.43 -5.41 -4.53
N LEU A 243 6.88 -6.42 -3.78
CA LEU A 243 6.61 -7.84 -3.99
C LEU A 243 5.75 -8.40 -2.84
N PRO A 244 5.01 -9.51 -3.05
CA PRO A 244 4.30 -10.19 -1.97
C PRO A 244 5.23 -10.57 -0.81
N THR A 245 4.69 -10.72 0.39
CA THR A 245 5.45 -11.17 1.57
C THR A 245 6.10 -12.53 1.30
N ASP A 246 7.29 -12.74 1.88
CA ASP A 246 8.14 -13.94 1.69
C ASP A 246 8.59 -14.23 0.25
N SER A 247 8.40 -13.28 -0.67
CA SER A 247 8.98 -13.35 -2.00
C SER A 247 10.49 -13.53 -1.93
N LYS A 248 11.02 -14.38 -2.81
CA LYS A 248 12.46 -14.56 -3.03
C LYS A 248 12.83 -14.03 -4.40
N PRO A 249 14.08 -13.57 -4.61
CA PRO A 249 14.58 -13.23 -5.93
C PRO A 249 14.34 -14.38 -6.92
N GLY A 250 13.41 -14.16 -7.85
CA GLY A 250 13.04 -15.13 -8.89
C GLY A 250 13.86 -14.95 -10.17
N ALA A 251 13.73 -15.89 -11.11
CA ALA A 251 14.31 -15.73 -12.43
C ALA A 251 13.69 -14.53 -13.15
N LEU A 252 14.54 -13.64 -13.67
CA LEU A 252 14.13 -12.51 -14.49
C LEU A 252 14.19 -12.90 -15.97
N ARG A 253 13.24 -12.39 -16.76
CA ARG A 253 13.32 -12.47 -18.23
C ARG A 253 14.34 -11.48 -18.78
N GLN A 254 14.55 -10.37 -18.08
CA GLN A 254 15.52 -9.33 -18.40
C GLN A 254 16.10 -8.70 -17.14
N GLY A 255 17.41 -8.46 -17.14
CA GLY A 255 18.12 -7.87 -16.01
C GLY A 255 18.66 -8.91 -15.03
N GLU A 256 19.16 -8.41 -13.90
CA GLU A 256 19.72 -9.21 -12.82
C GLU A 256 19.34 -8.63 -11.45
N TRP A 257 19.26 -9.50 -10.44
CA TRP A 257 19.15 -9.08 -9.05
C TRP A 257 20.53 -8.65 -8.56
N LEU A 258 20.65 -7.37 -8.23
CA LEU A 258 21.90 -6.80 -7.79
C LEU A 258 21.85 -6.44 -6.31
N ASP A 259 22.86 -6.91 -5.60
CA ASP A 259 23.08 -6.67 -4.18
C ASP A 259 23.22 -5.16 -3.89
N LEU A 260 22.32 -4.63 -3.06
CA LEU A 260 22.27 -3.22 -2.68
C LEU A 260 23.57 -2.72 -2.03
N GLU A 261 24.32 -3.58 -1.33
CA GLU A 261 25.61 -3.20 -0.73
C GLU A 261 26.66 -2.93 -1.81
N LYS A 262 26.54 -3.61 -2.96
CA LYS A 262 27.47 -3.49 -4.10
C LYS A 262 27.10 -2.36 -5.06
N ILE A 263 25.94 -1.73 -4.90
CA ILE A 263 25.50 -0.60 -5.75
C ILE A 263 26.49 0.57 -5.70
N SER A 264 27.08 0.86 -4.54
CA SER A 264 28.06 1.93 -4.39
C SER A 264 29.31 1.75 -5.28
N ALA A 265 29.62 0.50 -5.63
CA ALA A 265 30.74 0.11 -6.49
C ALA A 265 30.38 0.01 -7.98
N LEU A 266 29.09 0.16 -8.35
CA LEU A 266 28.67 0.11 -9.75
C LEU A 266 29.03 1.39 -10.52
N SER A 267 29.36 1.20 -11.80
CA SER A 267 29.49 2.28 -12.78
C SER A 267 28.10 2.72 -13.26
N ILE A 268 27.38 3.45 -12.41
CA ILE A 268 26.17 4.18 -12.80
C ILE A 268 26.63 5.53 -13.36
N LYS A 269 26.49 5.74 -14.68
CA LYS A 269 26.89 6.99 -15.35
C LYS A 269 25.97 8.17 -15.02
N ASP A 270 24.69 7.90 -14.82
CA ASP A 270 23.70 8.92 -14.46
C ASP A 270 23.87 9.30 -12.98
N SER A 271 24.27 10.56 -12.74
CA SER A 271 24.48 11.10 -11.39
C SER A 271 23.19 11.20 -10.59
N ALA A 272 22.05 11.47 -11.23
CA ALA A 272 20.75 11.53 -10.57
C ALA A 272 20.34 10.12 -10.12
N LEU A 273 20.49 9.13 -11.00
CA LEU A 273 20.21 7.73 -10.65
C LEU A 273 21.15 7.22 -9.56
N LYS A 274 22.45 7.54 -9.62
CA LYS A 274 23.42 7.16 -8.58
C LYS A 274 23.05 7.78 -7.23
N SER A 275 22.64 9.04 -7.21
CA SER A 275 22.16 9.71 -6.00
C SER A 275 20.90 9.05 -5.44
N LEU A 276 19.94 8.75 -6.31
CA LEU A 276 18.69 8.06 -5.97
C LEU A 276 18.95 6.67 -5.35
N MET A 277 19.83 5.88 -5.94
CA MET A 277 20.21 4.55 -5.46
C MET A 277 20.96 4.60 -4.13
N ASN A 278 21.91 5.51 -3.97
CA ASN A 278 22.58 5.71 -2.68
C ASN A 278 21.60 6.14 -1.58
N ARG A 279 20.58 6.95 -1.91
CA ARG A 279 19.50 7.30 -0.98
C ARG A 279 18.67 6.07 -0.63
N PHE A 280 18.28 5.29 -1.63
CA PHE A 280 17.47 4.09 -1.43
C PHE A 280 18.17 3.07 -0.53
N VAL A 281 19.46 2.82 -0.72
CA VAL A 281 20.25 1.93 0.15
C VAL A 281 20.23 2.41 1.61
N ARG A 282 20.38 3.73 1.84
CA ARG A 282 20.30 4.29 3.21
C ARG A 282 18.90 4.15 3.81
N GLU A 283 17.86 4.46 3.05
CA GLU A 283 16.47 4.40 3.50
C GLU A 283 16.00 2.96 3.77
N ASN A 284 16.40 2.00 2.91
CA ASN A 284 16.08 0.58 3.08
C ASN A 284 16.70 0.02 4.37
N SER A 285 17.91 0.45 4.74
CA SER A 285 18.54 0.02 6.00
C SER A 285 17.80 0.46 7.28
N VAL A 286 16.88 1.43 7.15
CA VAL A 286 16.09 2.02 8.26
C VAL A 286 14.59 1.68 8.13
N GLY A 287 14.16 1.11 7.00
CA GLY A 287 12.76 0.76 6.73
C GLY A 287 11.82 1.96 6.55
N ASN A 288 12.36 3.13 6.18
CA ASN A 288 11.58 4.37 6.05
C ASN A 288 11.88 5.07 4.71
N TYR A 289 10.89 5.12 3.82
CA TYR A 289 11.05 5.65 2.46
C TYR A 289 10.49 7.07 2.35
N SER A 290 11.28 8.00 1.79
CA SER A 290 10.86 9.39 1.57
C SER A 290 10.63 9.68 0.09
N ILE A 291 9.56 10.42 -0.24
CA ILE A 291 9.31 10.88 -1.61
C ILE A 291 10.23 12.08 -1.92
N TYR A 292 11.01 11.97 -2.98
CA TYR A 292 11.92 13.04 -3.41
C TYR A 292 11.44 13.74 -4.68
N TYR A 293 11.49 15.06 -4.66
CA TYR A 293 11.19 15.90 -5.80
C TYR A 293 12.37 16.86 -6.06
N GLY A 294 13.00 16.78 -7.23
CA GLY A 294 14.18 17.60 -7.54
C GLY A 294 14.64 17.55 -8.99
N ASP A 295 15.78 18.14 -9.29
CA ASP A 295 16.52 18.04 -10.55
C ASP A 295 17.89 17.37 -10.32
N GLU A 296 18.68 17.27 -11.39
CA GLU A 296 20.04 16.70 -11.43
C GLU A 296 21.06 17.32 -10.46
N SER A 297 20.73 18.48 -9.87
CA SER A 297 21.62 19.32 -9.06
C SER A 297 21.05 19.76 -7.71
N ASN A 298 19.72 19.84 -7.57
CA ASN A 298 19.01 20.30 -6.39
C ASN A 298 17.69 19.55 -6.24
N GLY A 299 17.36 19.05 -5.05
CA GLY A 299 16.00 18.59 -4.78
C GLY A 299 15.55 18.85 -3.36
N SER A 300 14.24 18.96 -3.24
CA SER A 300 13.53 19.10 -1.97
C SER A 300 12.99 17.73 -1.56
N ILE A 301 13.35 17.29 -0.36
CA ILE A 301 12.63 16.20 0.30
C ILE A 301 11.30 16.81 0.78
N LYS A 302 10.18 16.42 0.16
CA LYS A 302 8.87 16.69 0.74
C LYS A 302 8.54 15.54 1.67
N GLN A 303 8.78 15.74 2.97
CA GLN A 303 8.22 14.88 3.99
C GLN A 303 6.69 15.08 3.97
N PHE A 304 5.92 14.02 3.78
CA PHE A 304 4.50 14.03 4.10
C PHE A 304 4.35 13.90 5.62
N ALA A 305 4.63 14.99 6.34
CA ALA A 305 4.12 15.34 7.66
C ALA A 305 4.95 16.50 8.25
N SER A 306 4.26 17.60 8.56
CA SER A 306 4.54 18.38 9.77
C SER A 306 3.37 18.14 10.72
#